data_AF-A0A7W0R6Q9-F1
#
_entry.id   AF-A0A7W0R6Q9-F1
#
_cell.length_a   1.000
_cell.length_b   1.000
_cell.length_c   1.000
_cell.angle_alpha   90.00
_cell.angle_beta   90.00
_cell.angle_gamma   90.00
#
_symmetry.space_group_name_H-M   'P 1'
#
loop_
_entity.id
_entity.type
_entity.pdbx_description
1 polymer ?
#
loop_
_entity_poly.entity_id
_entity_poly.type
_entity_poly.pdbx_seq_one_letter_code
_entity_poly.pdbx_strand_id
1 'polypeptide(L)'
;MTGTAVTASLLGDPTRVRILEALTAGPMRTIELAAATGMTPAALSRHLNLLRKAEVIARRDVADDGRGRAYELQPAALDALAGWLRSTSWAAELATVSGEPQTRELLARMGGFLDAFAASDVGFFERHLRPDAVLVFPYTRSLFDKQGCIDSVASHPPYRRHQILTEPVVRLLGAATTVITVTAEVATAADDTARPTFITAVITEGDPWQLAHLQWTPAALPNEKGTCHD
;
A
#
# COMPACT_ATOMS: atom_id res chain seq x y z
N MET A 1 0.00 5.00 -16.51
CA MET A 1 0.32 3.71 -15.87
C MET A 1 1.79 3.28 -16.07
N THR A 2 2.74 4.19 -16.31
CA THR A 2 4.02 3.80 -16.97
C THR A 2 5.29 4.14 -16.18
N GLY A 3 5.23 4.96 -15.11
CA GLY A 3 6.42 5.37 -14.37
C GLY A 3 7.06 4.23 -13.56
N THR A 4 6.25 3.52 -12.76
CA THR A 4 6.76 2.57 -11.76
C THR A 4 7.39 1.32 -12.35
N ALA A 5 6.78 0.73 -13.39
CA ALA A 5 7.34 -0.42 -14.10
C ALA A 5 8.65 -0.07 -14.83
N VAL A 6 8.75 1.15 -15.39
CA VAL A 6 9.99 1.64 -16.01
C VAL A 6 11.07 1.82 -14.94
N THR A 7 10.76 2.46 -13.81
CA THR A 7 11.70 2.59 -12.68
C THR A 7 12.17 1.21 -12.18
N ALA A 8 11.26 0.26 -11.99
CA ALA A 8 11.60 -1.11 -11.58
C ALA A 8 12.54 -1.80 -12.59
N SER A 9 12.28 -1.66 -13.90
CA SER A 9 13.15 -2.20 -14.95
C SER A 9 14.56 -1.57 -14.94
N LEU A 10 14.66 -0.29 -14.56
CA LEU A 10 15.94 0.40 -14.44
C LEU A 10 16.72 -0.12 -13.23
N LEU A 11 16.09 -0.48 -12.12
CA LEU A 11 16.80 -1.02 -10.98
C LEU A 11 17.38 -2.44 -11.20
N GLY A 12 16.98 -3.13 -12.27
CA GLY A 12 17.54 -4.45 -12.64
C GLY A 12 19.00 -4.47 -13.11
N ASP A 13 19.68 -3.31 -13.17
CA ASP A 13 21.09 -3.21 -13.56
C ASP A 13 21.95 -2.80 -12.36
N PRO A 14 22.91 -3.63 -11.94
CA PRO A 14 23.77 -3.38 -10.77
C PRO A 14 24.53 -2.06 -10.83
N THR A 15 24.82 -1.55 -12.02
CA THR A 15 25.49 -0.26 -12.21
C THR A 15 24.55 0.89 -11.86
N ARG A 16 23.27 0.80 -12.25
CA ARG A 16 22.29 1.83 -11.89
C ARG A 16 22.02 1.86 -10.41
N VAL A 17 21.97 0.69 -9.74
CA VAL A 17 21.86 0.61 -8.27
C VAL A 17 23.05 1.31 -7.60
N ARG A 18 24.29 1.02 -8.01
CA ARG A 18 25.50 1.68 -7.47
C ARG A 18 25.52 3.21 -7.66
N ILE A 19 24.97 3.72 -8.77
CA ILE A 19 24.79 5.17 -8.96
C ILE A 19 23.85 5.75 -7.91
N LEU A 20 22.71 5.10 -7.69
CA LEU A 20 21.73 5.57 -6.71
C LEU A 20 22.28 5.50 -5.29
N GLU A 21 22.99 4.42 -4.94
CA GLU A 21 23.71 4.26 -3.67
C GLU A 21 24.71 5.41 -3.45
N ALA A 22 25.54 5.74 -4.44
CA ALA A 22 26.48 6.85 -4.33
C ALA A 22 25.76 8.19 -4.07
N LEU A 23 24.64 8.43 -4.76
CA LEU A 23 23.85 9.66 -4.61
C LEU A 23 23.07 9.75 -3.27
N THR A 24 23.01 8.68 -2.47
CA THR A 24 22.45 8.76 -1.10
C THR A 24 23.30 9.65 -0.19
N ALA A 25 24.60 9.78 -0.48
CA ALA A 25 25.50 10.67 0.26
C ALA A 25 25.37 12.15 -0.13
N GLY A 26 24.57 12.45 -1.15
CA GLY A 26 24.30 13.81 -1.64
C GLY A 26 24.53 13.97 -3.15
N PRO A 27 24.32 15.19 -3.68
CA PRO A 27 24.51 15.46 -5.11
C PRO A 27 25.96 15.25 -5.56
N MET A 28 26.17 14.52 -6.67
CA MET A 28 27.49 14.21 -7.21
C MET A 28 27.60 14.52 -8.71
N ARG A 29 28.80 14.90 -9.15
CA ARG A 29 29.17 15.12 -10.55
C ARG A 29 29.43 13.79 -11.26
N THR A 30 29.36 13.81 -12.59
CA THR A 30 29.64 12.62 -13.41
C THR A 30 31.01 11.99 -13.14
N ILE A 31 32.04 12.78 -12.85
CA ILE A 31 33.40 12.28 -12.56
C ILE A 31 33.44 11.55 -11.20
N GLU A 32 32.75 12.09 -10.19
CA GLU A 32 32.65 11.49 -8.86
C GLU A 32 31.87 10.18 -8.92
N LEU A 33 30.75 10.17 -9.66
CA LEU A 33 29.97 8.96 -9.91
C LEU A 33 30.74 7.93 -10.73
N ALA A 34 31.56 8.36 -11.69
CA ALA A 34 32.42 7.47 -12.46
C ALA A 34 33.45 6.77 -11.55
N ALA A 35 34.06 7.51 -10.62
CA ALA A 35 34.94 6.95 -9.61
C ALA A 35 34.20 5.99 -8.66
N ALA A 36 33.04 6.38 -8.14
CA ALA A 36 32.24 5.56 -7.22
C ALA A 36 31.72 4.25 -7.85
N THR A 37 31.48 4.24 -9.17
CA THR A 37 30.94 3.07 -9.89
C THR A 37 32.00 2.25 -10.61
N GLY A 38 33.24 2.73 -10.67
CA GLY A 38 34.33 2.13 -11.44
C GLY A 38 34.11 2.19 -12.96
N MET A 39 33.28 3.13 -13.44
CA MET A 39 32.97 3.31 -14.86
C MET A 39 33.73 4.47 -15.49
N THR A 40 33.81 4.49 -16.82
CA THR A 40 34.20 5.71 -17.54
C THR A 40 33.03 6.70 -17.59
N PRO A 41 33.28 8.02 -17.61
CA PRO A 41 32.22 9.03 -17.75
C PRO A 41 31.34 8.85 -19.01
N ALA A 42 31.94 8.35 -20.10
CA ALA A 42 31.23 8.05 -21.35
C ALA A 42 30.24 6.89 -21.16
N ALA A 43 30.66 5.80 -20.54
CA ALA A 43 29.78 4.66 -20.24
C ALA A 43 28.67 5.04 -19.25
N LEU A 44 29.00 5.87 -18.26
CA LEU A 44 28.08 6.34 -17.24
C LEU A 44 26.96 7.25 -17.79
N SER A 45 27.27 8.07 -18.80
CA SER A 45 26.32 9.04 -19.37
C SER A 45 25.02 8.39 -19.88
N ARG A 46 25.10 7.16 -20.41
CA ARG A 46 23.92 6.39 -20.82
C ARG A 46 23.01 6.06 -19.63
N HIS A 47 23.58 5.57 -18.54
CA HIS A 47 22.85 5.22 -17.32
C HIS A 47 22.20 6.46 -16.70
N LEU A 48 22.92 7.57 -16.61
CA LEU A 48 22.42 8.84 -16.08
C LEU A 48 21.27 9.39 -16.93
N ASN A 49 21.32 9.26 -18.26
CA ASN A 49 20.22 9.71 -19.11
C ASN A 49 18.97 8.84 -18.93
N LEU A 50 19.11 7.52 -18.78
CA LEU A 50 17.98 6.63 -18.52
C LEU A 50 17.32 6.94 -17.17
N LEU A 51 18.11 7.06 -16.11
CA LEU A 51 17.62 7.41 -14.77
C LEU A 51 16.94 8.78 -14.74
N ARG A 52 17.49 9.78 -15.45
CA ARG A 52 16.90 11.12 -15.55
C ARG A 52 15.59 11.12 -16.34
N LYS A 53 15.50 10.35 -17.42
CA LYS A 53 14.25 10.24 -18.20
C LYS A 53 13.11 9.60 -17.41
N ALA A 54 13.45 8.73 -16.47
CA ALA A 54 12.50 8.12 -15.53
C ALA A 54 12.33 8.95 -14.25
N GLU A 55 12.87 10.17 -14.19
CA GLU A 55 12.77 11.09 -13.06
C GLU A 55 13.30 10.51 -11.73
N VAL A 56 14.15 9.47 -11.79
CA VAL A 56 14.79 8.86 -10.61
C VAL A 56 15.93 9.72 -10.08
N ILE A 57 16.55 10.49 -10.99
CA ILE A 57 17.56 11.48 -10.67
C ILE A 57 17.26 12.79 -11.40
N ALA A 58 17.63 13.91 -10.78
CA ALA A 58 17.62 15.21 -11.44
C ALA A 58 19.04 15.70 -11.67
N ARG A 59 19.16 16.65 -12.61
CA ARG A 59 20.40 17.35 -12.89
C ARG A 59 20.26 18.77 -12.36
N ARG A 60 21.14 19.17 -11.44
CA ARG A 60 21.19 20.55 -10.93
C ARG A 60 22.42 21.28 -11.46
N ASP A 61 22.21 22.55 -11.81
CA ASP A 61 23.32 23.46 -12.08
C ASP A 61 23.97 23.84 -10.74
N VAL A 62 25.30 23.74 -10.68
CA VAL A 62 26.09 24.15 -9.51
C VAL A 62 26.78 25.44 -9.88
N ALA A 63 26.47 26.52 -9.16
CA ALA A 63 26.75 27.89 -9.57
C ALA A 63 28.21 28.35 -9.42
N ASP A 64 29.04 27.64 -8.64
CA ASP A 64 30.25 28.26 -8.06
C ASP A 64 31.60 28.00 -8.75
N ASP A 65 31.66 27.25 -9.85
CA ASP A 65 32.98 26.87 -10.39
C ASP A 65 33.03 26.60 -11.91
N GLY A 66 31.97 26.95 -12.65
CA GLY A 66 31.96 26.91 -14.12
C GLY A 66 32.21 25.53 -14.76
N ARG A 67 32.28 24.47 -13.94
CA ARG A 67 32.66 23.11 -14.34
C ARG A 67 31.67 22.09 -13.78
N GLY A 68 30.53 22.01 -14.44
CA GLY A 68 29.72 20.79 -14.49
C GLY A 68 28.46 20.81 -13.63
N ARG A 69 27.42 20.17 -14.17
CA ARG A 69 26.14 19.95 -13.49
C ARG A 69 26.24 18.71 -12.60
N ALA A 70 25.69 18.77 -11.38
CA ALA A 70 25.60 17.63 -10.48
C ALA A 70 24.30 16.84 -10.72
N TYR A 71 24.29 15.59 -10.29
CA TYR A 71 23.11 14.74 -10.25
C TYR A 71 22.71 14.51 -8.81
N GLU A 72 21.41 14.39 -8.57
CA GLU A 72 20.85 14.11 -7.26
C GLU A 72 19.70 13.12 -7.38
N LEU A 73 19.43 12.37 -6.32
CA LEU A 73 18.24 11.54 -6.24
C LEU A 73 16.98 12.39 -6.27
N GLN A 74 15.92 11.83 -6.86
CA GLN A 74 14.56 12.34 -6.76
C GLN A 74 13.74 11.37 -5.91
N PRO A 75 13.56 11.65 -4.60
CA PRO A 75 12.90 10.75 -3.67
C PRO A 75 11.50 10.33 -4.14
N ALA A 76 10.73 11.26 -4.72
CA ALA A 76 9.36 11.01 -5.16
C ALA A 76 9.22 9.82 -6.14
N ALA A 77 10.16 9.64 -7.07
CA ALA A 77 10.11 8.52 -8.03
C ALA A 77 10.42 7.17 -7.36
N LEU A 78 11.30 7.16 -6.36
CA LEU A 78 11.64 5.98 -5.57
C LEU A 78 10.54 5.67 -4.55
N ASP A 79 9.92 6.69 -3.96
CA ASP A 79 8.78 6.57 -3.05
C ASP A 79 7.54 6.02 -3.77
N ALA A 80 7.31 6.42 -5.02
CA ALA A 80 6.25 5.86 -5.85
C ALA A 80 6.49 4.37 -6.16
N LEU A 81 7.74 3.97 -6.42
CA LEU A 81 8.10 2.55 -6.60
C LEU A 81 8.00 1.76 -5.31
N ALA A 82 8.51 2.28 -4.21
CA ALA A 82 8.43 1.64 -2.91
C ALA A 82 6.97 1.56 -2.43
N GLY A 83 6.17 2.59 -2.72
CA GLY A 83 4.73 2.60 -2.54
C GLY A 83 4.06 1.51 -3.35
N TRP A 84 4.36 1.36 -4.63
CA TRP A 84 3.82 0.28 -5.48
C TRP A 84 4.23 -1.12 -5.01
N LEU A 85 5.49 -1.29 -4.59
CA LEU A 85 5.99 -2.56 -4.01
C LEU A 85 5.32 -2.88 -2.67
N ARG A 86 4.91 -1.86 -1.90
CA ARG A 86 4.16 -2.02 -0.63
C ARG A 86 2.66 -2.14 -0.86
N SER A 87 2.11 -1.53 -1.92
CA SER A 87 0.68 -1.50 -2.26
C SER A 87 0.19 -2.80 -2.90
N THR A 88 0.88 -3.91 -2.67
CA THR A 88 0.42 -5.21 -3.17
C THR A 88 -0.48 -5.93 -2.16
N SER A 89 -0.60 -5.42 -0.92
CA SER A 89 -1.39 -6.03 0.15
C SER A 89 -1.94 -4.98 1.12
N TRP A 90 -3.16 -5.20 1.63
CA TRP A 90 -3.79 -4.37 2.66
C TRP A 90 -2.96 -4.33 3.95
N ALA A 91 -2.33 -5.43 4.35
CA ALA A 91 -1.50 -5.49 5.55
C ALA A 91 -0.35 -4.47 5.50
N ALA A 92 0.37 -4.44 4.37
CA ALA A 92 1.48 -3.51 4.18
C ALA A 92 1.02 -2.06 4.10
N GLU A 93 -0.09 -1.76 3.40
CA GLU A 93 -0.62 -0.40 3.32
C GLU A 93 -1.03 0.13 4.70
N LEU A 94 -1.86 -0.62 5.43
CA LEU A 94 -2.37 -0.22 6.75
C LEU A 94 -1.25 -0.08 7.79
N ALA A 95 -0.26 -0.98 7.77
CA ALA A 95 0.91 -0.91 8.64
C ALA A 95 1.72 0.38 8.46
N THR A 96 1.81 0.90 7.22
CA THR A 96 2.61 2.09 6.93
C THR A 96 1.98 3.40 7.42
N VAL A 97 0.68 3.40 7.73
CA VAL A 97 0.00 4.62 8.18
C VAL A 97 0.44 5.06 9.57
N SER A 98 1.00 4.15 10.39
CA SER A 98 1.46 4.46 11.74
C SER A 98 2.97 4.25 11.95
N GLY A 99 3.60 5.23 12.59
CA GLY A 99 4.97 5.15 13.10
C GLY A 99 5.10 4.30 14.37
N GLU A 100 4.01 4.09 15.12
CA GLU A 100 4.02 3.37 16.39
C GLU A 100 4.01 1.83 16.17
N PRO A 101 4.95 1.07 16.76
CA PRO A 101 5.07 -0.37 16.50
C PRO A 101 3.82 -1.20 16.83
N GLN A 102 3.15 -0.93 17.96
CA GLN A 102 1.97 -1.67 18.36
C GLN A 102 0.78 -1.39 17.43
N THR A 103 0.54 -0.12 17.11
CA THR A 103 -0.50 0.31 16.17
C THR A 103 -0.26 -0.28 14.78
N ARG A 104 1.01 -0.31 14.31
CA ARG A 104 1.40 -0.95 13.06
C ARG A 104 1.04 -2.43 13.01
N GLU A 105 1.36 -3.17 14.07
CA GLU A 105 1.04 -4.59 14.18
C GLU A 105 -0.48 -4.82 14.14
N LEU A 106 -1.25 -4.06 14.91
CA LEU A 106 -2.71 -4.16 14.92
C LEU A 106 -3.33 -3.86 13.55
N LEU A 107 -2.83 -2.85 12.86
CA LEU A 107 -3.24 -2.50 11.50
C LEU A 107 -2.86 -3.59 10.49
N ALA A 108 -1.69 -4.21 10.63
CA ALA A 108 -1.27 -5.34 9.79
C ALA A 108 -2.20 -6.55 9.95
N ARG A 109 -2.71 -6.83 11.17
CA ARG A 109 -3.69 -7.91 11.40
C ARG A 109 -4.98 -7.68 10.64
N MET A 110 -5.51 -6.46 10.69
CA MET A 110 -6.72 -6.11 9.92
C MET A 110 -6.46 -6.23 8.41
N GLY A 111 -5.31 -5.77 7.92
CA GLY A 111 -4.98 -5.90 6.51
C GLY A 111 -4.76 -7.34 6.06
N GLY A 112 -4.14 -8.18 6.90
CA GLY A 112 -3.95 -9.61 6.61
C GLY A 112 -5.26 -10.35 6.44
N PHE A 113 -6.31 -9.96 7.18
CA PHE A 113 -7.65 -10.48 6.97
C PHE A 113 -8.23 -10.16 5.59
N LEU A 114 -7.95 -8.97 5.06
CA LEU A 114 -8.40 -8.55 3.73
C LEU A 114 -7.57 -9.21 2.61
N ASP A 115 -6.28 -9.41 2.86
CA ASP A 115 -5.40 -10.15 1.96
C ASP A 115 -5.79 -11.63 1.87
N ALA A 116 -6.26 -12.23 2.97
CA ALA A 116 -6.72 -13.62 3.00
C ALA A 116 -7.90 -13.89 2.05
N PHE A 117 -8.79 -12.91 1.85
CA PHE A 117 -9.84 -13.01 0.82
C PHE A 117 -9.25 -13.07 -0.58
N ALA A 118 -8.28 -12.20 -0.89
CA ALA A 118 -7.62 -12.18 -2.19
C ALA A 118 -6.83 -13.48 -2.47
N ALA A 119 -6.28 -14.10 -1.43
CA ALA A 119 -5.55 -15.36 -1.52
C ALA A 119 -6.44 -16.62 -1.45
N SER A 120 -7.75 -16.47 -1.20
CA SER A 120 -8.65 -17.58 -0.87
C SER A 120 -8.14 -18.48 0.28
N ASP A 121 -7.49 -17.88 1.29
CA ASP A 121 -6.83 -18.62 2.38
C ASP A 121 -7.84 -19.02 3.47
N VAL A 122 -8.52 -20.15 3.25
CA VAL A 122 -9.45 -20.74 4.23
C VAL A 122 -8.79 -20.96 5.59
N GLY A 123 -7.54 -21.43 5.62
CA GLY A 123 -6.82 -21.70 6.85
C GLY A 123 -6.59 -20.45 7.70
N PHE A 124 -6.42 -19.28 7.07
CA PHE A 124 -6.37 -18.01 7.77
C PHE A 124 -7.68 -17.73 8.52
N PHE A 125 -8.82 -17.86 7.84
CA PHE A 125 -10.13 -17.62 8.46
C PHE A 125 -10.45 -18.65 9.55
N GLU A 126 -10.08 -19.92 9.36
CA GLU A 126 -10.22 -20.94 10.40
C GLU A 126 -9.44 -20.60 11.68
N ARG A 127 -8.22 -20.06 11.54
CA ARG A 127 -7.38 -19.66 12.67
C ARG A 127 -7.85 -18.36 13.33
N HIS A 128 -8.20 -17.35 12.53
CA HIS A 128 -8.37 -15.98 12.99
C HIS A 128 -9.82 -15.51 13.12
N LEU A 129 -10.83 -16.22 12.61
CA LEU A 129 -12.23 -15.92 12.97
C LEU A 129 -12.58 -16.60 14.29
N ARG A 130 -13.16 -15.84 15.23
CA ARG A 130 -13.80 -16.45 16.40
C ARG A 130 -14.96 -17.35 15.99
N PRO A 131 -15.28 -18.40 16.76
CA PRO A 131 -16.45 -19.24 16.49
C PRO A 131 -17.77 -18.46 16.46
N ASP A 132 -17.86 -17.38 17.24
CA ASP A 132 -19.02 -16.47 17.34
C ASP A 132 -18.85 -15.18 16.53
N ALA A 133 -17.93 -15.15 15.55
CA ALA A 133 -17.66 -13.96 14.76
C ALA A 133 -18.88 -13.55 13.92
N VAL A 134 -19.12 -12.25 13.84
CA VAL A 134 -20.17 -11.65 13.00
C VAL A 134 -19.54 -10.74 11.96
N LEU A 135 -19.88 -10.95 10.69
CA LEU A 135 -19.32 -10.22 9.57
C LEU A 135 -20.46 -9.59 8.76
N VAL A 136 -20.33 -8.29 8.48
CA VAL A 136 -21.31 -7.48 7.76
C VAL A 136 -20.65 -6.88 6.54
N PHE A 137 -21.10 -7.31 5.36
CA PHE A 137 -20.61 -6.79 4.09
C PHE A 137 -21.65 -5.87 3.43
N PRO A 138 -21.22 -5.00 2.52
CA PRO A 138 -22.14 -4.12 1.81
C PRO A 138 -23.09 -4.93 0.92
N TYR A 139 -24.32 -4.43 0.77
CA TYR A 139 -25.31 -4.96 -0.18
C TYR A 139 -25.76 -6.42 0.05
N THR A 140 -25.29 -7.06 1.12
CA THR A 140 -25.76 -8.39 1.54
C THR A 140 -26.95 -8.23 2.48
N ARG A 141 -28.00 -9.03 2.26
CA ARG A 141 -29.21 -9.01 3.11
C ARG A 141 -29.03 -9.77 4.43
N SER A 142 -27.94 -10.54 4.56
CA SER A 142 -27.69 -11.42 5.70
C SER A 142 -26.32 -11.14 6.31
N LEU A 143 -26.24 -11.32 7.62
CA LEU A 143 -24.97 -11.40 8.34
C LEU A 143 -24.26 -12.70 7.98
N PHE A 144 -22.93 -12.68 7.99
CA PHE A 144 -22.11 -13.87 7.83
C PHE A 144 -21.54 -14.27 9.19
N ASP A 145 -21.74 -15.53 9.56
CA ASP A 145 -20.97 -16.14 10.64
C ASP A 145 -19.62 -16.66 10.11
N LYS A 146 -18.84 -17.31 10.98
CA LYS A 146 -17.55 -17.89 10.60
C LYS A 146 -17.66 -18.86 9.42
N GLN A 147 -18.63 -19.77 9.44
CA GLN A 147 -18.75 -20.78 8.40
C GLN A 147 -19.20 -20.17 7.08
N GLY A 148 -20.21 -19.28 7.12
CA GLY A 148 -20.67 -18.56 5.93
C GLY A 148 -19.57 -17.70 5.31
N CYS A 149 -18.65 -17.14 6.11
CA CYS A 149 -17.46 -16.48 5.59
C CYS A 149 -16.52 -17.45 4.89
N ILE A 150 -16.17 -18.56 5.54
CA ILE A 150 -15.28 -19.58 4.95
C ILE A 150 -15.85 -20.10 3.63
N ASP A 151 -17.16 -20.36 3.59
CA ASP A 151 -17.86 -20.85 2.40
C ASP A 151 -17.87 -19.82 1.26
N SER A 152 -17.85 -18.52 1.59
CA SER A 152 -17.88 -17.44 0.58
C SER A 152 -16.49 -17.10 0.02
N VAL A 153 -15.41 -17.34 0.76
CA VAL A 153 -14.02 -16.95 0.43
C VAL A 153 -13.61 -17.38 -0.99
N ALA A 154 -13.90 -18.63 -1.38
CA ALA A 154 -13.51 -19.15 -2.70
C ALA A 154 -14.23 -18.45 -3.87
N SER A 155 -15.38 -17.83 -3.60
CA SER A 155 -16.20 -17.13 -4.60
C SER A 155 -16.06 -15.60 -4.53
N HIS A 156 -15.31 -15.08 -3.55
CA HIS A 156 -15.21 -13.65 -3.32
C HIS A 156 -14.34 -12.99 -4.40
N PRO A 157 -14.85 -11.98 -5.13
CA PRO A 157 -14.05 -11.29 -6.13
C PRO A 157 -12.86 -10.59 -5.47
N PRO A 158 -11.64 -10.71 -6.02
CA PRO A 158 -10.48 -10.06 -5.44
C PRO A 158 -10.63 -8.53 -5.47
N TYR A 159 -10.13 -7.87 -4.43
CA TYR A 159 -10.04 -6.40 -4.40
C TYR A 159 -9.03 -5.92 -5.44
N ARG A 160 -9.45 -5.00 -6.31
CA ARG A 160 -8.59 -4.42 -7.36
C ARG A 160 -8.03 -3.06 -7.00
N ARG A 161 -8.75 -2.31 -6.18
CA ARG A 161 -8.32 -1.01 -5.68
C ARG A 161 -8.64 -0.90 -4.21
N HIS A 162 -7.62 -0.53 -3.45
CA HIS A 162 -7.74 -0.13 -2.06
C HIS A 162 -6.88 1.12 -1.88
N GLN A 163 -7.46 2.16 -1.26
CA GLN A 163 -6.74 3.38 -0.92
C GLN A 163 -7.26 3.90 0.41
N ILE A 164 -6.38 3.98 1.41
CA ILE A 164 -6.72 4.54 2.71
C ILE A 164 -6.97 6.05 2.57
N LEU A 165 -8.14 6.51 2.99
CA LEU A 165 -8.59 7.90 2.84
C LEU A 165 -8.26 8.75 4.06
N THR A 166 -8.30 8.15 5.25
CA THR A 166 -8.05 8.83 6.53
C THR A 166 -7.14 7.98 7.39
N GLU A 167 -6.44 8.61 8.34
CA GLU A 167 -5.66 7.89 9.34
C GLU A 167 -6.56 6.86 10.07
N PRO A 168 -6.19 5.56 10.07
CA PRO A 168 -6.86 4.54 10.83
C PRO A 168 -6.89 4.87 12.32
N VAL A 169 -8.03 4.57 12.95
CA VAL A 169 -8.18 4.78 14.39
C VAL A 169 -8.07 3.41 15.06
N VAL A 170 -7.05 3.25 15.88
CA VAL A 170 -6.89 2.07 16.75
C VAL A 170 -7.25 2.45 18.18
N ARG A 171 -8.08 1.63 18.83
CA ARG A 171 -8.52 1.82 20.22
C ARG A 171 -8.44 0.50 20.97
N LEU A 172 -7.60 0.47 22.00
CA LEU A 172 -7.57 -0.63 22.96
C LEU A 172 -8.73 -0.45 23.96
N LEU A 173 -9.59 -1.45 24.06
CA LEU A 173 -10.69 -1.53 25.01
C LEU A 173 -10.33 -2.56 26.09
N GLY A 174 -9.66 -2.09 27.14
CA GLY A 174 -9.09 -2.98 28.16
C GLY A 174 -7.86 -3.73 27.63
N ALA A 175 -7.57 -4.88 28.24
CA ALA A 175 -6.33 -5.63 27.96
C ALA A 175 -6.43 -6.61 26.78
N ALA A 176 -7.65 -6.96 26.36
CA ALA A 176 -7.88 -8.10 25.46
C ALA A 176 -8.67 -7.75 24.20
N THR A 177 -9.12 -6.51 24.02
CA THR A 177 -9.97 -6.13 22.89
C THR A 177 -9.41 -4.90 22.20
N THR A 178 -9.32 -4.97 20.88
CA THR A 178 -8.92 -3.87 20.01
C THR A 178 -10.05 -3.55 19.04
N VAL A 179 -10.39 -2.28 18.90
CA VAL A 179 -11.27 -1.78 17.84
C VAL A 179 -10.43 -0.98 16.86
N ILE A 180 -10.55 -1.33 15.58
CA ILE A 180 -9.87 -0.65 14.48
C ILE A 180 -10.95 -0.10 13.55
N THR A 181 -10.85 1.18 13.19
CA THR A 181 -11.67 1.76 12.14
C THR A 181 -10.81 2.33 11.04
N VAL A 182 -11.25 2.12 9.80
CA VAL A 182 -10.56 2.54 8.59
C VAL A 182 -11.56 3.10 7.61
N THR A 183 -11.23 4.23 7.00
CA THR A 183 -11.94 4.75 5.84
C THR A 183 -11.07 4.51 4.62
N ALA A 184 -11.58 3.76 3.65
CA ALA A 184 -10.84 3.44 2.43
C ALA A 184 -11.75 3.51 1.20
N GLU A 185 -11.19 3.90 0.05
CA GLU A 185 -11.80 3.63 -1.26
C GLU A 185 -11.56 2.18 -1.61
N VAL A 186 -12.63 1.44 -1.91
CA VAL A 186 -12.53 0.03 -2.26
C VAL A 186 -13.27 -0.27 -3.56
N ALA A 187 -12.65 -1.06 -4.42
CA ALA A 187 -13.25 -1.64 -5.62
C ALA A 187 -12.86 -3.13 -5.74
N THR A 188 -13.74 -3.94 -6.32
CA THR A 188 -13.51 -5.37 -6.54
C THR A 188 -13.40 -5.68 -8.03
N ALA A 189 -12.97 -6.89 -8.39
CA ALA A 189 -13.02 -7.34 -9.76
C ALA A 189 -14.45 -7.44 -10.34
N ALA A 190 -15.47 -7.53 -9.49
CA ALA A 190 -16.88 -7.56 -9.90
C ALA A 190 -17.50 -6.16 -10.09
N ASP A 191 -17.02 -5.17 -9.34
CA ASP A 191 -17.39 -3.75 -9.48
C ASP A 191 -16.15 -2.88 -9.28
N ASP A 192 -15.65 -2.32 -10.38
CA ASP A 192 -14.46 -1.46 -10.41
C ASP A 192 -14.76 -0.01 -9.93
N THR A 193 -16.02 0.27 -9.57
CA THR A 193 -16.41 1.56 -9.00
C THR A 193 -15.86 1.68 -7.58
N ALA A 194 -14.76 2.42 -7.42
CA ALA A 194 -14.20 2.72 -6.10
C ALA A 194 -15.19 3.54 -5.27
N ARG A 195 -15.57 3.02 -4.10
CA ARG A 195 -16.48 3.69 -3.17
C ARG A 195 -15.79 3.91 -1.83
N PRO A 196 -15.84 5.13 -1.27
CA PRO A 196 -15.47 5.34 0.12
C PRO A 196 -16.28 4.41 1.01
N THR A 197 -15.59 3.63 1.83
CA THR A 197 -16.17 2.62 2.70
C THR A 197 -15.55 2.77 4.07
N PHE A 198 -16.41 2.85 5.08
CA PHE A 198 -16.01 2.80 6.48
C PHE A 198 -16.00 1.34 6.95
N ILE A 199 -14.85 0.88 7.42
CA ILE A 199 -14.59 -0.48 7.85
C ILE A 199 -14.32 -0.45 9.35
N THR A 200 -14.99 -1.30 10.10
CA THR A 200 -14.76 -1.49 11.55
C THR A 200 -14.41 -2.94 11.80
N ALA A 201 -13.33 -3.18 12.54
CA ALA A 201 -12.90 -4.49 12.99
C ALA A 201 -12.79 -4.51 14.52
N VAL A 202 -13.28 -5.59 15.14
CA VAL A 202 -13.10 -5.85 16.57
C VAL A 202 -12.28 -7.13 16.71
N ILE A 203 -11.11 -7.01 17.31
CA ILE A 203 -10.13 -8.08 17.49
C ILE A 203 -10.03 -8.40 18.97
N THR A 204 -10.05 -9.70 19.30
CA THR A 204 -9.62 -10.23 20.59
C THR A 204 -8.13 -10.54 20.51
N GLU A 205 -7.36 -9.95 21.42
CA GLU A 205 -5.92 -10.15 21.56
C GLU A 205 -5.61 -11.56 22.09
N GLY A 206 -4.51 -12.15 21.60
CA GLY A 206 -4.09 -13.50 21.96
C GLY A 206 -3.08 -14.06 20.96
N ASP A 207 -2.70 -15.33 21.14
CA ASP A 207 -1.90 -16.09 20.19
C ASP A 207 -2.57 -17.45 19.91
N PRO A 208 -3.26 -17.62 18.76
CA PRO A 208 -3.50 -16.59 17.74
C PRO A 208 -4.51 -15.53 18.23
N TRP A 209 -4.38 -14.31 17.72
CA TRP A 209 -5.43 -13.29 17.83
C TRP A 209 -6.65 -13.70 17.01
N GLN A 210 -7.85 -13.24 17.40
CA GLN A 210 -9.08 -13.59 16.70
C GLN A 210 -9.99 -12.39 16.45
N LEU A 211 -10.55 -12.28 15.24
CA LEU A 211 -11.55 -11.30 14.85
C LEU A 211 -12.94 -11.74 15.36
N ALA A 212 -13.56 -10.84 16.13
CA ALA A 212 -14.91 -11.01 16.68
C ALA A 212 -15.99 -10.35 15.81
N HIS A 213 -15.66 -9.22 15.17
CA HIS A 213 -16.61 -8.49 14.34
C HIS A 213 -15.90 -7.80 13.18
N LEU A 214 -16.53 -7.79 12.01
CA LEU A 214 -16.15 -6.93 10.89
C LEU A 214 -17.40 -6.33 10.29
N GLN A 215 -17.35 -5.04 9.98
CA GLN A 215 -18.41 -4.39 9.25
C GLN A 215 -17.86 -3.42 8.22
N TRP A 216 -18.46 -3.47 7.04
CA TRP A 216 -18.20 -2.60 5.92
C TRP A 216 -19.45 -1.76 5.65
N THR A 217 -19.31 -0.45 5.66
CA THR A 217 -20.41 0.49 5.43
C THR A 217 -19.99 1.47 4.35
N PRO A 218 -20.50 1.34 3.11
CA PRO A 218 -20.26 2.32 2.07
C PRO A 218 -20.73 3.69 2.51
N ALA A 219 -19.99 4.74 2.15
CA ALA A 219 -20.49 6.10 2.25
C ALA A 219 -21.75 6.22 1.39
N ALA A 220 -22.74 6.98 1.90
CA ALA A 220 -23.97 7.24 1.16
C ALA A 220 -23.65 7.81 -0.23
N LEU A 221 -24.34 7.32 -1.27
CA LEU A 221 -24.33 7.99 -2.56
C LEU A 221 -24.82 9.42 -2.34
N PRO A 222 -24.13 10.46 -2.85
CA PRO A 222 -24.71 11.79 -2.88
C PRO A 222 -26.02 11.72 -3.68
N ASN A 223 -27.14 11.93 -2.98
CA ASN A 223 -28.54 11.83 -3.42
C ASN A 223 -28.74 11.76 -4.95
N GLU A 224 -29.26 10.63 -5.43
CA GLU A 224 -30.22 10.69 -6.54
C GLU A 224 -31.35 11.58 -6.05
N LYS A 225 -31.40 12.81 -6.58
CA LYS A 225 -32.50 13.74 -6.31
C LYS A 225 -33.80 12.97 -6.51
N GLY A 226 -34.59 12.88 -5.44
CA GLY A 226 -35.98 12.48 -5.54
C GLY A 226 -36.64 13.35 -6.60
N THR A 227 -36.91 12.76 -7.76
CA THR A 227 -37.98 13.23 -8.63
C THR A 227 -39.27 12.91 -7.88
N CYS A 228 -39.71 13.86 -7.05
CA CYS A 228 -41.13 14.02 -6.82
C CYS A 228 -41.77 14.21 -8.19
N HIS A 229 -42.55 13.22 -8.63
CA HIS A 229 -43.59 13.47 -9.61
C HIS A 229 -44.82 13.97 -8.85
N ASP A 230 -45.33 15.10 -9.32
CA ASP A 230 -46.62 15.70 -8.97
C ASP A 230 -47.79 14.73 -9.18
#